data_AF-A5ZV91-F1
#
_entry.id   AF-A5ZV91-F1
#
_cell.length_a   1.000
_cell.length_b   1.000
_cell.length_c   1.000
_cell.angle_alpha   90.00
_cell.angle_beta   90.00
_cell.angle_gamma   90.00
#
_symmetry.space_group_name_H-M   'P 1'
#
loop_
_entity.id
_entity.type
_entity.pdbx_description
1 polymer ?
#
loop_
_entity_poly.entity_id
_entity_poly.type
_entity_poly.pdbx_seq_one_letter_code
_entity_poly.pdbx_strand_id
1 'polypeptide(L)'
;MHIPTVEYYIEPSLENGYLRHNQELKKIRSFIRKRGASSPFEKIYLATVEDFLRDGEEAYAALRESGYQELRQKAETEGEVCHGEYNQHNVLILKSGTAVTNFEHWGFDTQMADLYRFMRKILEKYNWDVRFGKEMLKAYHEIKPVSKEEWKNLKIRFSYPEKYWKLANYYYTHRKTWISVKNTEKLQNLIRQREAWKRYCASFFF
;
A
#
# COMPACT_ATOMS: atom_id res chain seq x y z
N MET A 1 11.55 -6.25 -15.13
CA MET A 1 11.36 -6.29 -16.60
C MET A 1 11.54 -4.88 -17.12
N HIS A 2 12.20 -4.72 -18.27
CA HIS A 2 12.49 -3.42 -18.88
C HIS A 2 11.95 -3.40 -20.31
N ILE A 3 11.13 -2.40 -20.65
CA ILE A 3 10.63 -2.18 -22.02
C ILE A 3 10.62 -0.68 -22.33
N PRO A 4 10.70 -0.27 -23.61
CA PRO A 4 10.60 1.15 -23.97
C PRO A 4 9.34 1.81 -23.40
N THR A 5 9.50 2.98 -22.79
CA THR A 5 8.38 3.68 -22.15
C THR A 5 7.41 4.29 -23.14
N VAL A 6 6.15 4.29 -22.73
CA VAL A 6 5.04 4.93 -23.42
C VAL A 6 4.28 5.71 -22.36
N GLU A 7 4.12 7.02 -22.58
CA GLU A 7 3.55 7.95 -21.60
C GLU A 7 2.19 7.50 -21.05
N TYR A 8 1.36 6.91 -21.90
CA TYR A 8 0.05 6.38 -21.53
C TYR A 8 0.08 5.33 -20.40
N TYR A 9 1.15 4.54 -20.29
CA TYR A 9 1.29 3.50 -19.28
C TYR A 9 2.11 3.94 -18.06
N ILE A 10 2.46 5.22 -17.95
CA ILE A 10 3.15 5.75 -16.78
C ILE A 10 2.15 5.84 -15.62
N GLU A 11 2.44 5.16 -14.52
CA GLU A 11 1.57 5.14 -13.35
C GLU A 11 1.55 6.52 -12.66
N PRO A 12 0.40 6.96 -12.10
CA PRO A 12 0.33 8.17 -11.30
C PRO A 12 1.33 8.14 -10.14
N SER A 13 1.95 9.28 -9.86
CA SER A 13 2.95 9.36 -8.78
C SER A 13 2.37 8.96 -7.42
N LEU A 14 3.20 8.30 -6.61
CA LEU A 14 2.86 7.91 -5.25
C LEU A 14 2.55 9.14 -4.38
N GLU A 15 3.22 10.27 -4.64
CA GLU A 15 2.96 11.55 -3.99
C GLU A 15 1.52 12.02 -4.24
N ASN A 16 1.07 12.04 -5.50
CA ASN A 16 -0.30 12.37 -5.86
C ASN A 16 -1.30 11.40 -5.22
N GLY A 17 -0.97 10.10 -5.21
CA GLY A 17 -1.76 9.07 -4.55
C GLY A 17 -1.97 9.36 -3.06
N TYR A 18 -0.90 9.57 -2.31
CA TYR A 18 -0.95 9.82 -0.86
C TYR A 18 -1.66 11.12 -0.51
N LEU A 19 -1.39 12.20 -1.25
CA LEU A 19 -2.08 13.46 -1.06
C LEU A 19 -3.60 13.29 -1.22
N ARG A 20 -4.03 12.66 -2.32
CA ARG A 20 -5.44 12.40 -2.61
C ARG A 20 -6.08 11.53 -1.53
N HIS A 21 -5.43 10.43 -1.14
CA HIS A 21 -5.93 9.51 -0.13
C HIS A 21 -6.11 10.21 1.24
N ASN A 22 -5.15 11.04 1.66
CA ASN A 22 -5.25 11.82 2.89
C ASN A 22 -6.42 12.81 2.85
N GLN A 23 -6.65 13.46 1.70
CA GLN A 23 -7.80 14.34 1.50
C GLN A 23 -9.12 13.57 1.54
N GLU A 24 -9.19 12.38 0.96
CA GLU A 24 -10.37 11.51 0.99
C GLU A 24 -10.70 11.08 2.43
N LEU A 25 -9.71 10.71 3.25
CA LEU A 25 -9.94 10.42 4.68
C LEU A 25 -10.55 11.62 5.42
N LYS A 26 -10.02 12.83 5.18
CA LYS A 26 -10.56 14.08 5.75
C LYS A 26 -12.01 14.32 5.30
N LYS A 27 -12.30 14.12 4.01
CA LYS A 27 -13.66 14.26 3.44
C LYS A 27 -14.65 13.28 4.07
N ILE A 28 -14.26 12.02 4.21
CA ILE A 28 -15.09 10.97 4.82
C ILE A 28 -15.39 11.30 6.29
N ARG A 29 -14.38 11.77 7.04
CA ARG A 29 -14.56 12.20 8.44
C ARG A 29 -15.57 13.34 8.55
N SER A 30 -15.42 14.39 7.73
CA SER A 30 -16.34 15.52 7.70
C SER A 30 -17.77 15.09 7.31
N PHE A 31 -17.90 14.18 6.35
CA PHE A 31 -19.18 13.63 5.93
C PHE A 31 -19.91 12.90 7.09
N ILE A 32 -19.20 11.99 7.78
CA ILE A 32 -19.80 11.24 8.90
C ILE A 32 -20.14 12.17 10.06
N ARG A 33 -19.26 13.13 10.42
CA ARG A 33 -19.54 14.10 11.50
C ARG A 33 -20.79 14.94 11.21
N LYS A 34 -20.97 15.39 9.95
CA LYS A 34 -22.14 16.19 9.55
C LYS A 34 -23.46 15.41 9.65
N ARG A 35 -23.45 14.12 9.34
CA ARG A 35 -24.66 13.26 9.40
C ARG A 35 -24.93 12.71 10.81
N GLY A 36 -23.89 12.59 11.64
CA GLY A 36 -23.90 11.78 12.83
C GLY A 36 -23.57 10.32 12.51
N ALA A 37 -22.69 9.71 13.32
CA ALA A 37 -22.31 8.31 13.15
C ALA A 37 -23.47 7.39 13.55
N SER A 38 -23.94 6.59 12.60
CA SER A 38 -25.12 5.73 12.73
C SER A 38 -24.76 4.24 12.78
N SER A 39 -23.66 3.85 12.15
CA SER A 39 -23.20 2.47 12.07
C SER A 39 -21.97 2.20 12.95
N PRO A 40 -21.72 0.94 13.36
CA PRO A 40 -20.51 0.57 14.09
C PRO A 40 -19.22 0.97 13.36
N PHE A 41 -19.17 0.80 12.03
CA PHE A 41 -18.02 1.21 11.23
C PHE A 41 -17.73 2.70 11.35
N GLU A 42 -18.75 3.56 11.26
CA GLU A 42 -18.58 5.00 11.36
C GLU A 42 -18.08 5.44 12.73
N LYS A 43 -18.60 4.82 13.79
CA LYS A 43 -18.14 5.09 15.16
C LYS A 43 -16.66 4.73 15.32
N ILE A 44 -16.27 3.55 14.83
CA ILE A 44 -14.86 3.11 14.84
C ILE A 44 -14.01 4.05 13.98
N TYR A 45 -14.45 4.37 12.77
CA TYR A 45 -13.73 5.26 11.86
C TYR A 45 -13.47 6.63 12.48
N LEU A 46 -14.50 7.27 13.08
CA LEU A 46 -14.33 8.56 13.75
C LEU A 46 -13.38 8.50 14.94
N ALA A 47 -13.35 7.37 15.65
CA ALA A 47 -12.45 7.16 16.79
C ALA A 47 -10.98 6.98 16.36
N THR A 48 -10.72 6.46 15.15
CA THR A 48 -9.35 6.07 14.74
C THR A 48 -8.77 6.90 13.60
N VAL A 49 -9.58 7.65 12.85
CA VAL A 49 -9.14 8.34 11.62
C VAL A 49 -8.01 9.33 11.87
N GLU A 50 -7.98 10.03 13.00
CA GLU A 50 -6.91 11.00 13.29
C GLU A 50 -5.54 10.32 13.36
N ASP A 51 -5.44 9.17 14.01
CA ASP A 51 -4.18 8.44 14.15
C ASP A 51 -3.68 7.91 12.82
N PHE A 52 -4.56 7.30 12.02
CA PHE A 52 -4.19 6.82 10.68
C PHE A 52 -3.92 7.97 9.71
N LEU A 53 -4.63 9.09 9.82
CA LEU A 53 -4.35 10.26 8.99
C LEU A 53 -2.98 10.85 9.30
N ARG A 54 -2.60 10.94 10.59
CA ARG A 54 -1.25 11.34 10.99
C ARG A 54 -0.19 10.43 10.37
N ASP A 55 -0.38 9.11 10.44
CA ASP A 55 0.54 8.15 9.81
C ASP A 55 0.67 8.39 8.28
N GLY A 56 -0.46 8.67 7.62
CA GLY A 56 -0.49 8.98 6.19
C GLY A 56 0.16 10.32 5.83
N GLU A 57 0.06 11.32 6.70
CA GLU A 57 0.72 12.63 6.54
C GLU A 57 2.23 12.54 6.78
N GLU A 58 2.66 11.77 7.79
CA GLU A 58 4.07 11.47 8.06
C GLU A 58 4.71 10.71 6.90
N ALA A 59 4.06 9.66 6.38
CA ALA A 59 4.56 8.91 5.23
C ALA A 59 4.62 9.77 3.95
N TYR A 60 3.64 10.67 3.76
CA TYR A 60 3.66 11.63 2.66
C TYR A 60 4.82 12.63 2.77
N ALA A 61 5.05 13.21 3.95
CA ALA A 61 6.18 14.10 4.18
C ALA A 61 7.52 13.38 3.95
N ALA A 62 7.67 12.17 4.49
CA ALA A 62 8.86 11.34 4.31
C ALA A 62 9.12 10.99 2.83
N LEU A 63 8.06 10.82 2.03
CA LEU A 63 8.17 10.63 0.58
C LEU A 63 8.73 11.85 -0.13
N ARG A 64 8.24 13.05 0.22
CA ARG A 64 8.71 14.31 -0.37
C ARG A 64 10.14 14.66 0.00
N GLU A 65 10.57 14.26 1.19
CA GLU A 65 11.94 14.39 1.69
C GLU A 65 12.84 13.20 1.30
N SER A 66 12.36 12.32 0.42
CA SER A 66 13.13 11.20 -0.12
C SER A 66 13.60 11.48 -1.54
N GLY A 67 14.54 10.66 -2.02
CA GLY A 67 14.92 10.65 -3.44
C GLY A 67 13.90 9.92 -4.32
N TYR A 68 12.60 10.01 -4.00
CA TYR A 68 11.55 9.28 -4.72
C TYR A 68 11.38 9.78 -6.15
N GLN A 69 11.49 11.10 -6.36
CA GLN A 69 11.31 11.67 -7.70
C GLN A 69 12.40 11.19 -8.66
N GLU A 70 13.65 11.16 -8.18
CA GLU A 70 14.79 10.63 -8.92
C GLU A 70 14.66 9.12 -9.15
N LEU A 71 14.24 8.37 -8.13
CA LEU A 71 14.01 6.92 -8.25
C LEU A 71 12.92 6.61 -9.29
N ARG A 72 11.83 7.39 -9.30
CA ARG A 72 10.73 7.24 -10.26
C ARG A 72 11.18 7.60 -11.66
N GLN A 73 11.87 8.74 -11.85
CA GLN A 73 12.40 9.15 -13.14
C GLN A 73 13.39 8.11 -13.70
N LYS A 74 14.23 7.53 -12.85
CA LYS A 74 15.11 6.44 -13.24
C LYS A 74 14.32 5.22 -13.71
N ALA A 75 13.32 4.79 -12.93
CA ALA A 75 12.46 3.66 -13.29
C ALA A 75 11.75 3.87 -14.63
N GLU A 76 11.26 5.09 -14.90
CA GLU A 76 10.69 5.46 -16.20
C GLU A 76 11.74 5.44 -17.32
N THR A 77 12.92 6.02 -17.09
CA THR A 77 13.98 6.06 -18.11
C THR A 77 14.47 4.66 -18.48
N GLU A 78 14.58 3.78 -17.48
CA GLU A 78 15.00 2.40 -17.65
C GLU A 78 13.83 1.48 -18.07
N GLY A 79 12.61 1.99 -18.14
CA GLY A 79 11.45 1.23 -18.57
C GLY A 79 11.02 0.12 -17.61
N GLU A 80 11.21 0.32 -16.31
CA GLU A 80 10.80 -0.64 -15.28
C GLU A 80 9.29 -0.90 -15.33
N VAL A 81 8.93 -2.16 -15.51
CA VAL A 81 7.53 -2.60 -15.55
C VAL A 81 7.09 -3.17 -14.21
N CYS A 82 5.94 -2.71 -13.75
CA CYS A 82 5.14 -3.34 -12.70
C CYS A 82 3.89 -4.01 -13.31
N HIS A 83 3.49 -5.13 -12.73
CA HIS A 83 2.21 -5.78 -12.95
C HIS A 83 1.03 -4.95 -12.40
N GLY A 84 1.25 -4.14 -11.37
CA GLY A 84 0.25 -3.24 -10.76
C GLY A 84 -0.74 -3.92 -9.81
N GLU A 85 -0.88 -5.24 -9.89
CA GLU A 85 -1.68 -6.07 -8.98
C GLU A 85 -0.94 -7.36 -8.56
N TYR A 86 0.37 -7.32 -8.43
CA TYR A 86 1.17 -8.52 -8.10
C TYR A 86 0.82 -9.06 -6.70
N ASN A 87 0.09 -10.18 -6.66
CA ASN A 87 -0.31 -10.87 -5.45
C ASN A 87 -0.48 -12.38 -5.70
N GLN A 88 -0.61 -13.19 -4.64
CA GLN A 88 -0.65 -14.66 -4.74
C GLN A 88 -1.73 -15.23 -5.69
N HIS A 89 -2.82 -14.51 -5.95
CA HIS A 89 -3.89 -14.98 -6.85
C HIS A 89 -3.49 -14.91 -8.33
N ASN A 90 -2.49 -14.08 -8.64
CA ASN A 90 -1.96 -13.87 -9.98
C ASN A 90 -0.66 -14.67 -10.21
N VAL A 91 -0.27 -15.53 -9.27
CA VAL A 91 0.94 -16.36 -9.33
C VAL A 91 0.55 -17.83 -9.37
N LEU A 92 0.86 -18.50 -10.48
CA LEU A 92 0.62 -19.92 -10.68
C LEU A 92 1.91 -20.71 -10.47
N ILE A 93 1.88 -21.66 -9.53
CA ILE A 93 2.97 -22.59 -9.30
C ILE A 93 2.72 -23.83 -10.17
N LEU A 94 3.55 -23.99 -11.19
CA LEU A 94 3.49 -25.07 -12.17
C LEU A 94 4.63 -26.07 -11.92
N LYS A 95 4.53 -27.28 -12.49
CA LYS A 95 5.62 -28.27 -12.42
C LYS A 95 6.92 -27.74 -13.03
N SER A 96 6.83 -26.89 -14.05
CA SER A 96 7.96 -26.32 -14.80
C SER A 96 8.47 -24.99 -14.24
N GLY A 97 7.89 -24.47 -13.16
CA GLY A 97 8.25 -23.17 -12.59
C GLY A 97 7.03 -22.32 -12.24
N THR A 98 7.18 -21.00 -12.34
CA THR A 98 6.15 -20.05 -11.94
C THR A 98 5.67 -19.25 -13.13
N ALA A 99 4.35 -19.10 -13.27
CA ALA A 99 3.74 -18.19 -14.24
C ALA A 99 2.98 -17.07 -13.51
N VAL A 100 2.91 -15.91 -14.14
CA VAL A 100 2.16 -14.75 -13.64
C VAL A 100 1.05 -14.44 -14.63
N THR A 101 -0.15 -14.12 -14.15
CA THR A 101 -1.36 -13.88 -14.98
C THR A 101 -2.04 -12.57 -14.61
N ASN A 102 -3.00 -12.12 -15.42
CA ASN A 102 -3.85 -10.94 -15.15
C ASN A 102 -3.10 -9.59 -15.19
N PHE A 103 -2.37 -9.35 -16.28
CA PHE A 103 -1.67 -8.09 -16.56
C PHE A 103 -2.61 -6.96 -17.02
N GLU A 104 -3.85 -6.86 -16.55
CA GLU A 104 -4.77 -5.78 -16.98
C GLU A 104 -4.39 -4.41 -16.39
N HIS A 105 -3.60 -4.40 -15.32
CA HIS A 105 -3.20 -3.21 -14.57
C HIS A 105 -1.69 -2.96 -14.59
N TRP A 106 -0.99 -3.48 -15.60
CA TRP A 106 0.44 -3.25 -15.73
C TRP A 106 0.74 -1.78 -16.08
N GLY A 107 1.91 -1.30 -15.67
CA GLY A 107 2.36 0.07 -15.96
C GLY A 107 3.80 0.31 -15.54
N PHE A 108 4.32 1.48 -15.87
CA PHE A 108 5.65 1.94 -15.49
C PHE A 108 5.63 2.58 -14.10
N ASP A 109 6.29 1.94 -13.14
CA ASP A 109 6.53 2.43 -11.77
C ASP A 109 7.79 1.74 -11.25
N THR A 110 8.30 2.20 -10.11
CA THR A 110 9.39 1.54 -9.41
C THR A 110 8.99 0.10 -9.08
N GLN A 111 9.87 -0.87 -9.35
CA GLN A 111 9.57 -2.29 -9.06
C GLN A 111 9.25 -2.56 -7.58
N MET A 112 9.64 -1.65 -6.69
CA MET A 112 9.26 -1.66 -5.28
C MET A 112 7.74 -1.59 -5.05
N ALA A 113 6.97 -1.06 -6.01
CA ALA A 113 5.52 -1.02 -5.94
C ALA A 113 4.91 -2.43 -5.87
N ASP A 114 5.33 -3.34 -6.74
CA ASP A 114 4.83 -4.72 -6.75
C ASP A 114 5.39 -5.55 -5.60
N LEU A 115 6.66 -5.37 -5.26
CA LEU A 115 7.24 -6.02 -4.09
C LEU A 115 6.45 -5.66 -2.82
N TYR A 116 6.16 -4.37 -2.63
CA TYR A 116 5.31 -3.91 -1.53
C TYR A 116 3.90 -4.50 -1.58
N ARG A 117 3.23 -4.50 -2.75
CA ARG A 117 1.87 -5.07 -2.91
C ARG A 117 1.82 -6.54 -2.52
N PHE A 118 2.82 -7.32 -2.96
CA PHE A 118 2.95 -8.73 -2.64
C PHE A 118 3.17 -8.95 -1.14
N MET A 119 4.21 -8.32 -0.60
CA MET A 119 4.60 -8.48 0.80
C MET A 119 3.51 -8.03 1.76
N ARG A 120 2.85 -6.89 1.51
CA ARG A 120 1.81 -6.36 2.40
C ARG A 120 0.69 -7.37 2.61
N LYS A 121 0.25 -8.06 1.56
CA LYS A 121 -0.83 -9.07 1.66
C LYS A 121 -0.44 -10.21 2.61
N ILE A 122 0.80 -10.67 2.52
CA ILE A 122 1.34 -11.73 3.38
C ILE A 122 1.49 -11.22 4.82
N LEU A 123 2.11 -10.05 5.00
CA LEU A 123 2.31 -9.44 6.32
C LEU A 123 0.98 -9.20 7.04
N GLU A 124 -0.03 -8.67 6.36
CA GLU A 124 -1.37 -8.50 6.95
C GLU A 124 -1.99 -9.83 7.41
N LYS A 125 -1.78 -10.91 6.65
CA LYS A 125 -2.26 -12.25 7.00
C LYS A 125 -1.56 -12.81 8.24
N TYR A 126 -0.27 -12.54 8.39
CA TYR A 126 0.56 -13.03 9.49
C TYR A 126 0.84 -11.97 10.57
N ASN A 127 -0.09 -11.04 10.77
CA ASN A 127 -0.03 -10.03 11.82
C ASN A 127 1.29 -9.23 11.86
N TRP A 128 1.80 -8.86 10.68
CA TRP A 128 3.01 -8.07 10.50
C TRP A 128 4.26 -8.67 11.16
N ASP A 129 4.34 -10.01 11.22
CA ASP A 129 5.52 -10.70 11.72
C ASP A 129 6.74 -10.38 10.84
N VAL A 130 7.75 -9.78 11.48
CA VAL A 130 8.98 -9.29 10.88
C VAL A 130 9.75 -10.40 10.16
N ARG A 131 9.64 -11.66 10.60
CA ARG A 131 10.35 -12.79 10.00
C ARG A 131 9.94 -13.00 8.55
N PHE A 132 8.64 -12.99 8.25
CA PHE A 132 8.16 -13.12 6.87
C PHE A 132 8.63 -11.97 5.98
N GLY A 133 8.61 -10.74 6.50
CA GLY A 133 9.11 -9.58 5.75
C GLY A 133 10.59 -9.73 5.39
N LYS A 134 11.41 -10.13 6.36
CA LYS A 134 12.85 -10.39 6.17
C LYS A 134 13.11 -11.48 5.14
N GLU A 135 12.43 -12.61 5.23
CA GLU A 135 12.62 -13.74 4.32
C GLU A 135 12.24 -13.36 2.88
N MET A 136 11.10 -12.68 2.68
CA MET A 136 10.69 -12.19 1.36
C MET A 136 11.68 -11.18 0.78
N LEU A 137 12.14 -10.22 1.59
CA LEU A 137 13.10 -9.22 1.14
C LEU A 137 14.46 -9.83 0.83
N LYS A 138 14.93 -10.79 1.65
CA LYS A 138 16.17 -11.51 1.40
C LYS A 138 16.10 -12.26 0.07
N ALA A 139 15.03 -13.03 -0.16
CA ALA A 139 14.85 -13.77 -1.41
C ALA A 139 14.77 -12.85 -2.64
N TYR A 140 14.13 -11.68 -2.52
CA TYR A 140 14.12 -10.69 -3.59
C TYR A 140 15.52 -10.10 -3.83
N HIS A 141 16.20 -9.69 -2.75
CA HIS A 141 17.52 -9.04 -2.79
C HIS A 141 18.61 -9.94 -3.38
N GLU A 142 18.54 -11.25 -3.15
CA GLU A 142 19.45 -12.24 -3.74
C GLU A 142 19.39 -12.29 -5.28
N ILE A 143 18.25 -11.93 -5.88
CA ILE A 143 18.04 -11.90 -7.33
C ILE A 143 18.24 -10.49 -7.90
N LYS A 144 17.61 -9.48 -7.27
CA LYS A 144 17.76 -8.06 -7.60
C LYS A 144 18.18 -7.31 -6.32
N PRO A 145 19.46 -6.93 -6.19
CA PRO A 145 19.92 -6.14 -5.05
C PRO A 145 19.12 -4.85 -4.91
N VAL A 146 18.45 -4.72 -3.78
CA VAL A 146 17.64 -3.55 -3.44
C VAL A 146 18.57 -2.40 -3.04
N SER A 147 18.50 -1.27 -3.76
CA SER A 147 19.29 -0.08 -3.49
C SER A 147 18.83 0.62 -2.20
N LYS A 148 19.65 1.54 -1.66
CA LYS A 148 19.29 2.33 -0.48
C LYS A 148 18.04 3.17 -0.71
N GLU A 149 17.87 3.71 -1.92
CA GLU A 149 16.73 4.51 -2.35
C GLU A 149 15.48 3.64 -2.47
N GLU A 150 15.61 2.44 -3.05
CA GLU A 150 14.53 1.45 -3.12
C GLU A 150 14.10 0.98 -1.72
N TRP A 151 15.05 0.75 -0.80
CA TRP A 151 14.78 0.46 0.60
C TRP A 151 14.01 1.59 1.29
N LYS A 152 14.42 2.85 1.10
CA LYS A 152 13.70 4.02 1.63
C LYS A 152 12.28 4.08 1.04
N ASN A 153 12.12 3.82 -0.25
CA ASN A 153 10.82 3.79 -0.91
C ASN A 153 9.90 2.70 -0.33
N LEU A 154 10.40 1.47 -0.15
CA LEU A 154 9.65 0.38 0.49
C LEU A 154 9.22 0.75 1.92
N LYS A 155 10.14 1.26 2.73
CA LYS A 155 9.85 1.67 4.11
C LYS A 155 8.70 2.68 4.17
N ILE A 156 8.73 3.68 3.28
CA ILE A 156 7.68 4.70 3.17
C ILE A 156 6.35 4.05 2.73
N ARG A 157 6.39 3.16 1.73
CA ARG A 157 5.20 2.43 1.26
C ARG A 157 4.54 1.63 2.39
N PHE A 158 5.32 0.91 3.21
CA PHE A 158 4.81 0.19 4.37
C PHE A 158 4.30 1.09 5.49
N SER A 159 4.84 2.30 5.63
CA SER A 159 4.43 3.26 6.66
C SER A 159 3.12 3.98 6.32
N TYR A 160 2.69 3.94 5.06
CA TYR A 160 1.42 4.50 4.65
C TYR A 160 0.24 3.55 4.96
N PRO A 161 -0.87 4.02 5.55
CA PRO A 161 -1.99 3.17 5.97
C PRO A 161 -2.95 2.84 4.82
N GLU A 162 -2.44 2.25 3.73
CA GLU A 162 -3.20 2.03 2.49
C GLU A 162 -4.48 1.21 2.71
N LYS A 163 -4.42 0.15 3.52
CA LYS A 163 -5.60 -0.70 3.77
C LYS A 163 -6.68 0.03 4.56
N TYR A 164 -6.30 0.92 5.47
CA TYR A 164 -7.24 1.77 6.19
C TYR A 164 -7.97 2.70 5.20
N TRP A 165 -7.21 3.38 4.35
CA TRP A 165 -7.76 4.23 3.29
C TRP A 165 -8.69 3.44 2.35
N LYS A 166 -8.28 2.26 1.86
CA LYS A 166 -9.11 1.42 0.98
C LYS A 166 -10.45 1.04 1.61
N LEU A 167 -10.48 0.70 2.91
CA LEU A 167 -11.74 0.38 3.60
C LEU A 167 -12.64 1.61 3.77
N ALA A 168 -12.06 2.75 4.14
CA ALA A 168 -12.79 4.00 4.28
C ALA A 168 -13.38 4.46 2.94
N ASN A 169 -12.57 4.43 1.88
CA ASN A 169 -12.99 4.82 0.54
C ASN A 169 -14.04 3.86 -0.04
N TYR A 170 -13.92 2.55 0.22
CA TYR A 170 -14.95 1.58 -0.15
C TYR A 170 -16.30 1.94 0.48
N TYR A 171 -16.33 2.21 1.79
CA TYR A 171 -17.54 2.67 2.48
C TYR A 171 -18.11 3.96 1.88
N TYR A 172 -17.26 4.91 1.49
CA TYR A 172 -17.72 6.21 1.00
C TYR A 172 -18.28 6.15 -0.43
N THR A 173 -17.70 5.30 -1.27
CA THR A 173 -18.06 5.17 -2.69
C THR A 173 -19.19 4.17 -2.92
N HIS A 174 -19.27 3.11 -2.12
CA HIS A 174 -20.32 2.09 -2.25
C HIS A 174 -21.47 2.41 -1.31
N ARG A 175 -22.69 2.55 -1.89
CA ARG A 175 -23.98 2.85 -1.23
C ARG A 175 -23.86 3.06 0.29
N LYS A 176 -23.68 4.33 0.70
CA LYS A 176 -23.45 4.88 2.06
C LYS A 176 -24.51 4.52 3.13
N THR A 177 -25.41 3.61 2.79
CA THR A 177 -26.53 3.06 3.55
C THR A 177 -26.29 1.61 3.95
N TRP A 178 -25.35 0.88 3.31
CA TRP A 178 -25.08 -0.51 3.61
C TRP A 178 -23.58 -0.79 3.67
N ILE A 179 -23.05 -0.90 4.89
CA ILE A 179 -21.73 -1.47 5.11
C ILE A 179 -21.86 -2.88 5.66
N SER A 180 -21.18 -3.82 5.02
CA SER A 180 -21.17 -5.20 5.50
C SER A 180 -20.48 -5.31 6.87
N VAL A 181 -20.97 -6.24 7.70
CA VAL A 181 -20.31 -6.63 8.96
C VAL A 181 -18.83 -6.98 8.71
N LYS A 182 -18.54 -7.67 7.60
CA LYS A 182 -17.18 -8.01 7.16
C LYS A 182 -16.26 -6.79 7.01
N ASN A 183 -16.74 -5.64 6.55
CA ASN A 183 -15.90 -4.45 6.44
C ASN A 183 -15.64 -3.82 7.81
N THR A 184 -16.60 -3.89 8.73
CA THR A 184 -16.40 -3.50 10.13
C THR A 184 -15.35 -4.38 10.80
N GLU A 185 -15.43 -5.70 10.62
CA GLU A 185 -14.45 -6.66 11.13
C GLU A 185 -13.05 -6.41 10.56
N LYS A 186 -12.93 -6.10 9.26
CA LYS A 186 -11.66 -5.74 8.63
C LYS A 186 -11.04 -4.49 9.26
N LEU A 187 -11.85 -3.47 9.56
CA LEU A 187 -11.39 -2.26 10.22
C LEU A 187 -10.95 -2.53 11.66
N GLN A 188 -11.73 -3.30 12.42
CA GLN A 188 -11.35 -3.74 13.77
C GLN A 188 -10.05 -4.54 13.74
N ASN A 189 -9.87 -5.40 12.74
CA ASN A 189 -8.64 -6.17 12.61
C ASN A 189 -7.43 -5.26 12.36
N LEU A 190 -7.54 -4.24 11.51
CA LEU A 190 -6.47 -3.25 11.33
C LEU A 190 -6.06 -2.59 12.64
N ILE A 191 -7.05 -2.23 13.47
CA ILE A 191 -6.80 -1.59 14.77
C ILE A 191 -6.07 -2.56 15.70
N ARG A 192 -6.51 -3.82 15.78
CA ARG A 192 -5.82 -4.87 16.56
C ARG A 192 -4.38 -5.09 16.10
N GLN A 193 -4.12 -4.97 14.80
CA GLN A 193 -2.79 -5.16 14.21
C GLN A 193 -1.90 -3.90 14.26
N ARG A 194 -2.40 -2.75 14.75
CA ARG A 194 -1.71 -1.45 14.67
C ARG A 194 -0.32 -1.47 15.31
N GLU A 195 -0.19 -2.04 16.51
CA GLU A 195 1.10 -2.15 17.20
C GLU A 195 2.09 -3.07 16.47
N ALA A 196 1.61 -4.17 15.89
CA ALA A 196 2.46 -5.06 15.11
C ALA A 196 2.93 -4.38 13.82
N TRP A 197 2.04 -3.66 13.13
CA TRP A 197 2.36 -2.86 11.96
C TRP A 197 3.40 -1.77 12.26
N LYS A 198 3.21 -1.00 13.34
CA LYS A 198 4.17 0.03 13.77
C LYS A 198 5.54 -0.55 14.09
N ARG A 199 5.59 -1.69 14.80
CA ARG A 199 6.85 -2.42 15.05
C ARG A 199 7.52 -2.89 13.76
N TYR A 200 6.74 -3.39 12.80
CA TYR A 200 7.26 -3.79 11.50
C TYR A 200 7.88 -2.60 10.75
N CYS A 201 7.18 -1.46 10.66
CA CYS A 201 7.71 -0.24 10.04
C CYS A 201 8.98 0.28 10.73
N ALA A 202 9.04 0.17 12.06
CA ALA A 202 10.21 0.52 12.85
C ALA A 202 11.36 -0.49 12.68
N SER A 203 11.11 -1.70 12.17
CA SER A 203 12.16 -2.72 12.00
C SER A 203 13.00 -2.55 10.73
N PHE A 204 12.67 -1.61 9.83
CA PHE A 204 13.42 -1.31 8.60
C PHE A 204 14.78 -0.62 8.86
N PHE A 205 15.64 -1.28 9.62
CA PHE A 205 17.03 -0.89 9.90
C PHE A 205 18.02 -1.98 9.45
N PHE A 206 17.66 -2.78 8.44
CA PHE A 206 18.56 -3.77 7.83
C PHE A 206 19.37 -3.13 6.70
#